data_AF-A0A955UCZ7-F1
#
_entry.id   AF-A0A955UCZ7-F1
#
_cell.length_a   1.000
_cell.length_b   1.000
_cell.length_c   1.000
_cell.angle_alpha   90.00
_cell.angle_beta   90.00
_cell.angle_gamma   90.00
#
_symmetry.space_group_name_H-M   'P 1'
#
loop_
_entity.id
_entity.type
_entity.pdbx_description
1 polymer ?
#
loop_
_entity_poly.entity_id
_entity_poly.type
_entity_poly.pdbx_seq_one_letter_code
_entity_poly.pdbx_strand_id
1 'polypeptide(L)'
;MLRESQDGFNQKYRNPRGFLLLAGLLVLMGLLDGCAFVRGEIGEPFAEDRLQTIEKGKTNRQEVAQQFGAPDDIVQANGHEIFHYRRFDSKLGWLLFISRLNIGSDHLWVFINPQGIVDEVVFGNRTKNVEFQIWPFGE
;
A
#
# COMPACT_ATOMS: atom_id res chain seq x y z
N MET A 1 -15.64 -63.08 -3.28
CA MET A 1 -14.23 -63.07 -2.82
C MET A 1 -13.45 -62.07 -3.67
N LEU A 2 -13.44 -60.78 -3.30
CA LEU A 2 -12.57 -59.76 -3.90
C LEU A 2 -12.26 -58.73 -2.80
N ARG A 3 -11.38 -59.10 -1.87
CA ARG A 3 -10.97 -58.24 -0.74
C ARG A 3 -9.50 -58.52 -0.39
N GLU A 4 -8.56 -58.34 -1.31
CA GLU A 4 -7.12 -58.46 -1.01
C GLU A 4 -6.22 -57.53 -1.85
N SER A 5 -6.74 -56.43 -2.41
CA SER A 5 -5.95 -55.56 -3.30
C SER A 5 -5.99 -54.07 -2.94
N GLN A 6 -5.97 -53.71 -1.65
CA GLN A 6 -5.74 -52.31 -1.23
C GLN A 6 -4.64 -52.13 -0.17
N ASP A 7 -4.11 -53.19 0.43
CA ASP A 7 -3.14 -53.04 1.53
C ASP A 7 -1.69 -52.82 1.06
N GLY A 8 -1.39 -53.00 -0.24
CA GLY A 8 -0.02 -52.97 -0.77
C GLY A 8 0.55 -51.59 -1.11
N PHE A 9 -0.28 -50.54 -1.24
CA PHE A 9 0.19 -49.23 -1.71
C PHE A 9 0.68 -48.30 -0.58
N ASN A 10 0.27 -48.57 0.67
CA ASN A 10 0.50 -47.67 1.79
C ASN A 10 1.84 -47.88 2.52
N GLN A 11 2.59 -48.94 2.19
CA GLN A 11 3.75 -49.36 2.99
C GLN A 11 5.11 -48.96 2.41
N LYS A 12 5.17 -48.56 1.12
CA LYS A 12 6.43 -48.35 0.38
C LYS A 12 7.04 -46.94 0.54
N TYR A 13 6.31 -46.00 1.14
CA TYR A 13 6.80 -44.62 1.38
C TYR A 13 7.15 -44.34 2.84
N ARG A 14 7.27 -45.38 3.69
CA ARG A 14 7.61 -45.22 5.11
C ARG A 14 9.11 -45.36 5.35
N ASN A 15 9.92 -44.59 4.63
CA ASN A 15 11.33 -44.38 4.98
C ASN A 15 11.39 -43.20 5.96
N PRO A 16 11.37 -43.42 7.30
CA PRO A 16 11.31 -42.34 8.27
C PRO A 16 12.50 -41.40 8.14
N ARG A 17 13.66 -41.92 7.70
CA ARG A 17 14.87 -41.14 7.42
C ARG A 17 14.70 -40.17 6.25
N GLY A 18 14.05 -40.60 5.16
CA GLY A 18 13.78 -39.74 4.02
C GLY A 18 12.77 -38.65 4.37
N PHE A 19 11.73 -39.00 5.13
CA PHE A 19 10.74 -38.05 5.63
C PHE A 19 11.37 -37.03 6.60
N LEU A 20 12.23 -37.47 7.52
CA LEU A 20 12.95 -36.58 8.46
C LEU A 20 13.92 -35.63 7.75
N LEU A 21 14.62 -36.10 6.71
CA LEU A 21 15.50 -35.25 5.90
C LEU A 21 14.71 -34.20 5.11
N LEU A 22 13.58 -34.60 4.51
CA LEU A 22 12.72 -33.69 3.76
C LEU A 22 12.07 -32.64 4.68
N ALA A 23 11.61 -33.06 5.87
CA ALA A 23 11.09 -32.17 6.90
C ALA A 23 12.17 -31.21 7.43
N GLY A 24 13.40 -31.71 7.66
CA GLY A 24 14.53 -30.87 8.07
C GLY A 24 14.90 -29.82 7.02
N LEU A 25 14.89 -30.19 5.74
CA LEU A 25 15.14 -29.27 4.63
C LEU A 25 14.05 -28.19 4.53
N LEU A 26 12.78 -28.57 4.69
CA LEU A 26 11.65 -27.63 4.70
C LEU A 26 11.72 -26.64 5.86
N VAL A 27 12.09 -27.10 7.06
CA VAL A 27 12.29 -26.24 8.23
C VAL A 27 13.47 -25.29 8.01
N LEU A 28 14.57 -25.78 7.42
CA LEU A 28 15.73 -24.93 7.12
C LEU A 28 15.40 -23.87 6.06
N MET A 29 14.62 -24.21 5.03
CA MET A 29 14.15 -23.23 4.03
C MET A 29 13.21 -22.19 4.65
N GLY A 30 12.30 -22.59 5.55
CA GLY A 30 11.40 -21.64 6.24
C GLY A 30 12.12 -20.72 7.24
N LEU A 31 13.29 -21.11 7.76
CA LEU A 31 14.14 -20.25 8.59
C LEU A 31 14.97 -19.27 7.75
N LEU A 32 15.12 -19.53 6.45
CA LEU A 32 15.81 -18.66 5.49
C LEU A 32 14.88 -17.65 4.82
N ASP A 33 13.56 -17.71 5.06
CA ASP A 33 12.63 -16.62 4.78
C ASP A 33 12.94 -15.45 5.74
N GLY A 34 14.04 -14.78 5.42
CA GLY A 34 14.56 -13.61 6.10
C GLY A 34 13.61 -12.44 5.98
N CYS A 35 13.83 -11.46 6.85
CA CYS A 35 13.05 -10.23 6.94
C CYS A 35 12.85 -9.61 5.55
N ALA A 36 11.62 -9.61 5.04
CA ALA A 36 11.28 -8.98 3.77
C ALA A 36 10.50 -7.70 4.07
N PHE A 37 11.05 -6.57 3.65
CA PHE A 37 10.38 -5.28 3.71
C PHE A 37 10.05 -4.85 2.28
N VAL A 38 8.77 -4.76 1.97
CA VAL A 38 8.27 -4.28 0.69
C VAL A 38 7.58 -2.95 0.93
N ARG A 39 8.02 -1.92 0.22
CA ARG A 39 7.41 -0.60 0.21
C ARG A 39 6.85 -0.34 -1.18
N GLY A 40 5.55 -0.09 -1.25
CA GLY A 40 4.87 0.32 -2.48
C GLY A 40 4.37 1.74 -2.31
N GLU A 41 4.87 2.66 -3.12
CA GLU A 41 4.37 4.03 -3.20
C GLU A 41 3.65 4.22 -4.54
N ILE A 42 2.46 4.79 -4.50
CA ILE A 42 1.69 5.18 -5.69
C ILE A 42 1.44 6.68 -5.61
N GLY A 43 2.01 7.41 -6.57
CA GLY A 43 1.93 8.86 -6.66
C GLY A 43 3.07 9.60 -5.97
N GLU A 44 3.25 10.88 -6.33
CA GLU A 44 4.28 11.74 -5.73
C GLU A 44 3.84 12.33 -4.38
N PRO A 45 4.77 12.55 -3.45
CA PRO A 45 4.50 13.29 -2.23
C PRO A 45 3.97 14.70 -2.52
N PHE A 46 2.86 15.04 -1.86
CA PHE A 46 2.43 16.43 -1.71
C PHE A 46 3.38 17.12 -0.74
N ALA A 47 4.45 17.69 -1.28
CA ALA A 47 5.40 18.45 -0.49
C ALA A 47 4.72 19.76 -0.02
N GLU A 48 4.92 20.12 1.25
CA GLU A 48 4.23 21.25 1.89
C GLU A 48 4.53 22.58 1.20
N ASP A 49 5.73 22.73 0.64
CA ASP A 49 6.16 23.84 -0.21
C ASP A 49 5.32 23.95 -1.50
N ARG A 50 5.04 22.83 -2.17
CA ARG A 50 4.17 22.79 -3.36
C ARG A 50 2.74 23.16 -3.01
N LEU A 51 2.22 22.73 -1.86
CA LEU A 51 0.88 23.08 -1.38
C LEU A 51 0.76 24.58 -1.07
N GLN A 52 1.78 25.18 -0.45
CA GLN A 52 1.81 26.62 -0.16
C GLN A 52 1.89 27.50 -1.42
N THR A 53 2.34 26.93 -2.54
CA THR A 53 2.40 27.64 -3.83
C THR A 53 1.00 27.82 -4.45
N ILE A 54 0.00 27.03 -4.04
CA ILE A 54 -1.37 27.21 -4.50
C ILE A 54 -1.98 28.42 -3.77
N GLU A 55 -1.96 29.58 -4.43
CA GLU A 55 -2.56 30.80 -3.94
C GLU A 55 -4.05 30.85 -4.29
N LYS A 56 -4.90 30.78 -3.27
CA LYS A 56 -6.36 30.94 -3.40
C LYS A 56 -6.68 32.24 -4.15
N GLY A 57 -7.55 32.16 -5.14
CA GLY A 57 -7.99 33.30 -5.95
C GLY A 57 -7.01 33.75 -7.05
N LYS A 58 -5.83 33.14 -7.17
CA LYS A 58 -4.84 33.48 -8.22
C LYS A 58 -4.46 32.28 -9.07
N THR A 59 -4.27 31.13 -8.44
CA THR A 59 -3.86 29.93 -9.17
C THR A 59 -4.99 29.44 -10.06
N ASN A 60 -4.68 29.14 -11.32
CA ASN A 60 -5.63 28.64 -12.30
C ASN A 60 -5.58 27.09 -12.36
N ARG A 61 -6.67 26.44 -12.79
CA ARG A 61 -6.74 24.99 -13.03
C ARG A 61 -5.56 24.43 -13.82
N GLN A 62 -5.07 25.21 -14.79
CA GLN A 62 -3.94 24.82 -15.64
C GLN A 62 -2.62 24.82 -14.88
N GLU A 63 -2.43 25.78 -13.96
CA GLU A 63 -1.24 25.87 -13.13
C GLU A 63 -1.21 24.74 -12.08
N VAL A 64 -2.37 24.43 -11.49
CA VAL A 64 -2.51 23.26 -10.60
C VAL A 64 -2.15 21.97 -11.35
N ALA A 65 -2.68 21.79 -12.56
CA ALA A 65 -2.38 20.62 -13.37
C ALA A 65 -0.92 20.55 -13.84
N GLN A 66 -0.25 21.69 -14.05
CA GLN A 66 1.18 21.72 -14.35
C GLN A 66 2.04 21.33 -13.14
N GLN A 67 1.60 21.69 -11.93
CA GLN A 67 2.36 21.47 -10.71
C GLN A 67 2.18 20.06 -10.13
N PHE A 68 0.96 19.53 -10.15
CA PHE A 68 0.60 18.24 -9.56
C PHE A 68 0.31 17.15 -10.61
N GLY A 69 0.27 17.51 -11.89
CA GLY A 69 -0.12 16.60 -12.96
C GLY A 69 -1.64 16.49 -13.14
N ALA A 70 -2.05 15.46 -13.88
CA ALA A 70 -3.46 15.16 -14.08
C ALA A 70 -4.10 14.70 -12.75
N PRO A 71 -5.28 15.23 -12.39
CA PRO A 71 -6.02 14.75 -11.21
C PRO A 71 -6.49 13.30 -11.41
N ASP A 72 -6.60 12.57 -10.31
CA ASP A 72 -7.12 11.19 -10.33
C ASP A 72 -8.62 11.18 -10.63
N ASP A 73 -9.35 12.10 -10.01
CA ASP A 73 -10.79 12.27 -10.20
C ASP A 73 -11.13 13.76 -10.33
N ILE A 74 -12.08 14.08 -11.21
CA ILE A 74 -12.65 15.42 -11.37
C ILE A 74 -14.13 15.33 -11.03
N VAL A 75 -14.54 15.98 -9.95
CA VAL A 75 -15.93 15.99 -9.49
C VAL A 75 -16.53 17.37 -9.67
N GLN A 76 -17.68 17.44 -10.34
CA GLN A 76 -18.40 18.69 -10.52
C GLN A 76 -19.52 18.80 -9.47
N ALA A 77 -19.44 19.77 -8.58
CA ALA A 77 -20.44 19.97 -7.53
C ALA A 77 -20.82 21.44 -7.41
N ASN A 78 -22.12 21.77 -7.47
CA ASN A 78 -22.62 23.14 -7.31
C ASN A 78 -21.94 24.18 -8.20
N GLY A 79 -21.58 23.80 -9.44
CA GLY A 79 -20.86 24.67 -10.39
C GLY A 79 -19.36 24.82 -10.14
N HIS A 80 -18.81 24.12 -9.14
CA HIS A 80 -17.38 24.08 -8.84
C HIS A 80 -16.78 22.79 -9.37
N GLU A 81 -15.62 22.89 -10.02
CA GLU A 81 -14.81 21.71 -10.39
C GLU A 81 -13.91 21.38 -9.21
N ILE A 82 -13.93 20.13 -8.76
CA ILE A 82 -13.12 19.64 -7.64
C ILE A 82 -12.09 18.68 -8.23
N PHE A 83 -10.83 19.06 -8.17
CA PHE A 83 -9.73 18.18 -8.54
C PHE A 83 -9.33 17.37 -7.31
N HIS A 84 -9.40 16.05 -7.43
CA HIS A 84 -9.01 15.13 -6.38
C HIS A 84 -7.70 14.45 -6.77
N TYR A 85 -6.69 14.63 -5.92
CA TYR A 85 -5.44 13.91 -6.00
C TYR A 85 -5.32 12.97 -4.81
N ARG A 86 -4.90 11.74 -5.08
CA ARG A 86 -4.73 10.67 -4.11
C ARG A 86 -3.32 10.13 -4.21
N ARG A 87 -2.71 9.95 -3.05
CA ARG A 87 -1.43 9.26 -2.94
C ARG A 87 -1.57 8.13 -1.95
N PHE A 88 -1.05 6.96 -2.31
CA PHE A 88 -1.04 5.79 -1.43
C PHE A 88 0.41 5.41 -1.08
N ASP A 89 0.67 5.22 0.21
CA ASP A 89 1.93 4.70 0.73
C ASP A 89 1.62 3.40 1.47
N SER A 90 2.15 2.29 0.96
CA SER A 90 1.94 0.96 1.52
C SER A 90 3.28 0.37 1.96
N LYS A 91 3.31 -0.15 3.18
CA LYS A 91 4.49 -0.76 3.79
C LYS A 91 4.10 -2.12 4.33
N LEU A 92 4.66 -3.16 3.72
CA LEU A 92 4.52 -4.54 4.15
C LEU A 92 5.86 -4.98 4.76
N GLY A 93 5.81 -5.41 6.00
CA GLY A 93 6.94 -6.05 6.68
C GLY A 93 6.61 -7.48 7.02
N TRP A 94 7.52 -8.38 6.70
CA TRP A 94 7.47 -9.78 7.10
C TRP A 94 8.65 -10.09 8.02
N LEU A 95 8.35 -10.64 9.20
CA LEU A 95 9.34 -11.18 10.12
C LEU A 95 8.92 -12.62 10.50
N LEU A 96 9.65 -13.61 10.00
CA LEU A 96 9.35 -15.03 10.17
C LEU A 96 7.92 -15.36 9.70
N PHE A 97 7.00 -15.60 10.64
CA PHE A 97 5.60 -15.97 10.37
C PHE A 97 4.61 -14.81 10.49
N ILE A 98 5.06 -13.62 10.90
CA ILE A 98 4.19 -12.48 11.18
C ILE A 98 4.37 -11.44 10.07
N SER A 99 3.26 -11.04 9.44
CA SER A 99 3.20 -9.92 8.51
C SER A 99 2.42 -8.76 9.11
N ARG A 100 2.88 -7.53 8.85
CA ARG A 100 2.10 -6.31 9.10
C ARG A 100 2.05 -5.48 7.83
N LEU A 101 0.84 -5.15 7.40
CA LEU A 101 0.56 -4.23 6.29
C LEU A 101 0.10 -2.90 6.87
N ASN A 102 0.84 -1.82 6.60
CA ASN A 102 0.44 -0.46 6.92
C ASN A 102 0.12 0.26 5.61
N ILE A 103 -1.05 0.90 5.54
CA ILE A 103 -1.49 1.66 4.37
C ILE A 103 -1.81 3.07 4.83
N GLY A 104 -1.10 4.05 4.29
CA GLY A 104 -1.41 5.47 4.39
C GLY A 104 -1.99 5.97 3.07
N SER A 105 -2.94 6.91 3.16
CA SER A 105 -3.49 7.61 2.00
C SER A 105 -3.48 9.10 2.30
N ASP A 106 -2.92 9.89 1.38
CA ASP A 106 -2.97 11.34 1.40
C ASP A 106 -3.99 11.79 0.35
N HIS A 107 -4.81 12.79 0.70
CA HIS A 107 -5.84 13.31 -0.18
C HIS A 107 -5.74 14.83 -0.29
N LEU A 108 -5.72 15.33 -1.51
CA LEU A 108 -5.75 16.75 -1.81
C LEU A 108 -6.99 17.05 -2.65
N TRP A 109 -7.82 17.96 -2.16
CA TRP A 109 -8.98 18.48 -2.86
C TRP A 109 -8.74 19.94 -3.20
N VAL A 110 -8.80 20.25 -4.49
CA VAL A 110 -8.69 21.63 -5.00
C VAL A 110 -10.03 22.00 -5.60
N PHE A 111 -10.71 22.97 -5.00
CA PHE A 111 -11.98 23.50 -5.46
C PHE A 111 -11.71 24.65 -6.43
N ILE A 112 -12.33 24.57 -7.59
CA ILE A 112 -12.14 25.50 -8.71
C ILE A 112 -13.49 26.11 -9.03
N ASN A 113 -13.55 27.42 -9.02
CA ASN A 113 -14.73 28.19 -9.37
C ASN A 113 -15.08 28.03 -10.87
N PRO A 114 -16.32 28.31 -11.29
CA PRO A 114 -16.73 28.29 -12.70
C PRO A 114 -15.83 29.11 -13.65
N GLN A 115 -15.15 30.12 -13.12
CA GLN A 115 -14.21 30.99 -13.83
C GLN A 115 -12.83 30.34 -14.05
N GLY A 116 -12.59 29.13 -13.54
CA GLY A 116 -11.34 28.39 -13.67
C GLY A 116 -10.27 28.74 -12.63
N ILE A 117 -10.63 29.46 -11.58
CA ILE A 117 -9.72 29.93 -10.51
C ILE A 117 -9.90 29.05 -9.27
N VAL A 118 -8.79 28.70 -8.62
CA VAL A 118 -8.81 27.96 -7.35
C VAL A 118 -9.46 28.81 -6.27
N ASP A 119 -10.54 28.32 -5.69
CA ASP A 119 -11.28 28.95 -4.60
C ASP A 119 -10.75 28.48 -3.25
N GLU A 120 -10.71 27.16 -3.06
CA GLU A 120 -10.32 26.53 -1.83
C GLU A 120 -9.42 25.32 -2.08
N VAL A 121 -8.51 25.09 -1.14
CA VAL A 121 -7.65 23.92 -1.13
C VAL A 121 -7.81 23.27 0.23
N VAL A 122 -8.24 22.00 0.22
CA VAL A 122 -8.38 21.19 1.41
C VAL A 122 -7.38 20.06 1.31
N PHE A 123 -6.45 20.01 2.25
CA PHE A 123 -5.52 18.90 2.38
C PHE A 123 -5.98 18.00 3.53
N GLY A 124 -6.33 16.76 3.19
CA GLY A 124 -6.61 15.72 4.16
C GLY A 124 -5.31 15.32 4.82
N ASN A 125 -5.12 15.74 6.08
CA ASN A 125 -3.88 15.47 6.80
C ASN A 125 -3.67 13.97 6.97
N ARG A 126 -2.42 13.53 6.74
CA ARG A 126 -1.97 12.15 6.91
C ARG A 126 -2.37 11.63 8.30
N THR A 127 -2.83 10.38 8.39
CA THR A 127 -2.90 9.70 9.70
C THR A 127 -1.46 9.64 10.24
N LYS A 128 -1.14 10.50 11.21
CA LYS A 128 0.23 10.72 11.73
C LYS A 128 0.94 9.46 12.23
N ASN A 129 0.20 8.35 12.43
CA ASN A 129 0.65 7.09 13.01
C ASN A 129 0.77 5.91 12.02
N VAL A 130 1.03 6.16 10.73
CA VAL A 130 1.37 5.07 9.77
C VAL A 130 2.86 4.95 9.47
N GLU A 131 3.72 5.45 10.37
CA GLU A 131 5.13 5.07 10.34
C GLU A 131 5.27 3.56 10.53
N PHE A 132 6.23 2.98 9.81
CA PHE A 132 6.44 1.55 9.85
C PHE A 132 7.02 1.17 11.22
N GLN A 133 6.17 0.70 12.12
CA GLN A 133 6.58 0.20 13.42
C GLN A 133 7.18 -1.20 13.27
N ILE A 134 8.47 -1.33 13.57
CA ILE A 134 9.16 -2.61 13.67
C ILE A 134 8.70 -3.25 14.99
N TRP A 135 7.88 -4.28 14.87
CA TRP A 135 7.40 -5.13 15.96
C TRP A 135 8.54 -5.65 16.87
N PRO A 136 8.35 -5.85 18.19
CA PRO A 136 7.18 -5.52 19.03
C PRO A 136 7.30 -4.16 19.77
N PHE A 137 8.25 -3.28 19.39
CA PHE A 137 8.62 -2.09 20.18
C PHE A 137 8.12 -0.77 19.56
N GLY A 138 6.85 -0.70 19.18
CA GLY A 138 6.19 0.58 18.89
C GLY A 138 5.54 1.12 20.17
N GLU A 139 5.59 2.44 20.39
CA GLU A 139 4.77 3.10 21.41
C GLU A 139 3.26 2.96 21.11
#